data_AF-A0A7C4IR01-F1
#
_entry.id   AF-A0A7C4IR01-F1
#
_cell.length_a   1.000
_cell.length_b   1.000
_cell.length_c   1.000
_cell.angle_alpha   90.00
_cell.angle_beta   90.00
_cell.angle_gamma   90.00
#
_symmetry.space_group_name_H-M   'P 1'
#
loop_
_entity.id
_entity.type
_entity.pdbx_description
1 polymer ?
#
loop_
_entity_poly.entity_id
_entity_poly.type
_entity_poly.pdbx_seq_one_letter_code
_entity_poly.pdbx_strand_id
1 'polypeptide(L)'
;MSVARAGGWFGQERERAACRGRLGGTVVKKFVLAALGLIGAAAGPYLISRAPAAYQTVRQWVAAPGGEQALPVEIATAPPLLPDEPQASGGGLWAVEGPPARLDEILRFDITPEAIVSRWPRVSTGLADLQLMGYRVPLVTGSGQADLAGSLTYYFDQHRQLRRIMFKGTTGDLAALRGVLSRFGMVHRPTNDPALMVFEARSPEGKTSGLARIRTAPVIQAADPLRRYEVHLVVDRPTG
;
A
#
# COMPACT_ATOMS: atom_id res chain seq x y z
N MET A 1 -72.18 3.63 -24.99
CA MET A 1 -71.16 4.67 -24.71
C MET A 1 -69.80 4.00 -24.59
N SER A 2 -68.84 4.54 -25.34
CA SER A 2 -67.38 4.43 -25.27
C SER A 2 -66.64 3.09 -25.15
N VAL A 3 -65.90 2.88 -26.24
CA VAL A 3 -64.76 2.03 -26.54
C VAL A 3 -63.44 2.54 -25.89
N ALA A 4 -62.45 1.64 -25.81
CA ALA A 4 -60.98 1.84 -25.68
C ALA A 4 -60.42 2.16 -24.27
N ARG A 5 -59.27 1.61 -23.84
CA ARG A 5 -57.97 1.53 -24.54
C ARG A 5 -57.07 0.46 -23.88
N ALA A 6 -56.56 -0.47 -24.68
CA ALA A 6 -55.46 -1.35 -24.30
C ALA A 6 -54.14 -0.71 -24.76
N GLY A 7 -53.19 -0.54 -23.84
CA GLY A 7 -51.84 -0.04 -24.12
C GLY A 7 -50.84 -1.17 -23.95
N GLY A 8 -50.54 -1.88 -25.04
CA GLY A 8 -49.45 -2.85 -25.13
C GLY A 8 -48.29 -2.24 -25.92
N TRP A 9 -47.24 -1.83 -25.22
CA TRP A 9 -45.95 -1.44 -25.81
C TRP A 9 -45.18 -2.71 -26.17
N PHE A 10 -45.05 -2.98 -27.47
CA PHE A 10 -44.28 -4.09 -28.02
C PHE A 10 -43.20 -3.57 -28.96
N GLY A 11 -41.98 -4.09 -28.79
CA GLY A 11 -41.11 -4.44 -29.91
C GLY A 11 -40.29 -3.32 -30.55
N GLN A 12 -39.29 -2.82 -29.84
CA GLN A 12 -38.13 -2.18 -30.47
C GLN A 12 -37.08 -3.26 -30.75
N GLU A 13 -37.17 -3.93 -31.89
CA GLU A 13 -36.13 -4.86 -32.36
C GLU A 13 -35.58 -4.46 -33.73
N ARG A 14 -34.25 -4.37 -33.75
CA ARG A 14 -33.36 -4.87 -34.80
C ARG A 14 -33.48 -4.24 -36.19
N GLU A 15 -32.64 -3.23 -36.41
CA GLU A 15 -32.02 -3.03 -37.72
C GLU A 15 -30.82 -2.07 -37.62
N ARG A 16 -29.62 -2.59 -37.37
CA ARG A 16 -28.36 -2.03 -37.89
C ARG A 16 -27.38 -3.16 -38.17
N ALA A 17 -27.46 -3.64 -39.40
CA ALA A 17 -26.48 -4.52 -40.02
C ALA A 17 -25.19 -3.75 -40.35
N ALA A 18 -24.09 -4.49 -40.25
CA ALA A 18 -22.96 -4.49 -41.18
C ALA A 18 -22.20 -3.17 -41.42
N CYS A 19 -21.14 -2.96 -40.63
CA CYS A 19 -19.93 -2.32 -41.14
C CYS A 19 -18.77 -3.33 -41.13
N ARG A 20 -18.49 -3.84 -42.34
CA ARG A 20 -17.44 -4.79 -42.70
C ARG A 20 -16.11 -4.03 -42.77
N GLY A 21 -15.32 -4.05 -41.70
CA GLY A 21 -13.98 -3.47 -41.64
C GLY A 21 -12.89 -4.52 -41.86
N ARG A 22 -12.43 -4.65 -43.10
CA ARG A 22 -11.28 -5.44 -43.54
C ARG A 22 -9.98 -4.75 -43.07
N LEU A 23 -9.24 -5.34 -42.12
CA LEU A 23 -7.89 -4.90 -41.78
C LEU A 23 -6.93 -6.08 -41.89
N GLY A 24 -6.00 -5.94 -42.84
CA GLY A 24 -5.04 -6.94 -43.26
C GLY A 24 -4.02 -7.26 -42.17
N GLY A 25 -3.81 -8.56 -41.98
CA GLY A 25 -2.53 -9.05 -41.50
C GLY A 25 -1.47 -8.79 -42.55
N THR A 26 -0.27 -8.39 -42.10
CA THR A 26 1.08 -8.79 -42.57
C THR A 26 2.09 -7.72 -42.12
N VAL A 27 2.24 -7.48 -40.81
CA VAL A 27 3.40 -6.73 -40.28
C VAL A 27 3.79 -7.24 -38.87
N VAL A 28 3.98 -8.54 -38.69
CA VAL A 28 4.57 -9.10 -37.45
C VAL A 28 5.50 -10.25 -37.83
N LYS A 29 6.62 -9.94 -38.47
CA LYS A 29 7.66 -10.95 -38.76
C LYS A 29 9.03 -10.39 -39.13
N LYS A 30 9.48 -9.26 -38.55
CA LYS A 30 10.85 -8.73 -38.80
C LYS A 30 11.52 -7.97 -37.65
N PHE A 31 11.25 -8.29 -36.37
CA PHE A 31 11.97 -7.67 -35.25
C PHE A 31 12.36 -8.63 -34.10
N VAL A 32 12.64 -9.91 -34.42
CA VAL A 32 13.08 -10.92 -33.43
C VAL A 32 14.61 -11.16 -33.47
N LEU A 33 15.40 -10.34 -34.18
CA LEU A 33 16.85 -10.54 -34.32
C LEU A 33 17.68 -9.29 -33.97
N ALA A 34 17.40 -8.65 -32.83
CA ALA A 34 18.23 -7.57 -32.29
C ALA A 34 18.20 -7.47 -30.75
N ALA A 35 18.11 -8.61 -30.04
CA ALA A 35 18.06 -8.65 -28.57
C ALA A 35 19.17 -9.51 -27.93
N LEU A 36 20.30 -9.70 -28.62
CA LEU A 36 21.42 -10.55 -28.18
C LEU A 36 22.79 -9.83 -28.26
N GLY A 37 22.83 -8.52 -28.00
CA GLY A 37 24.07 -7.72 -28.11
C GLY A 37 24.15 -6.49 -27.22
N LEU A 38 23.41 -6.42 -26.11
CA LEU A 38 23.40 -5.25 -25.21
C LEU A 38 23.23 -5.65 -23.73
N ILE A 39 23.98 -6.64 -23.26
CA ILE A 39 24.10 -6.98 -21.84
C ILE A 39 25.60 -7.02 -21.53
N GLY A 40 26.17 -5.88 -21.13
CA GLY A 40 27.60 -5.84 -20.80
C GLY A 40 28.20 -4.50 -20.34
N ALA A 41 27.45 -3.39 -20.28
CA ALA A 41 28.06 -2.09 -20.00
C ALA A 41 27.27 -1.13 -19.07
N ALA A 42 26.33 -1.64 -18.27
CA ALA A 42 25.57 -0.80 -17.33
C ALA A 42 25.68 -1.18 -15.84
N ALA A 43 26.36 -2.30 -15.51
CA ALA A 43 26.50 -2.76 -14.12
C ALA A 43 27.95 -2.71 -13.59
N GLY A 44 28.89 -2.15 -14.36
CA GLY A 44 30.33 -2.17 -14.06
C GLY A 44 30.75 -1.35 -12.82
N PRO A 45 30.32 -0.09 -12.65
CA PRO A 45 30.88 0.75 -11.58
C PRO A 45 30.31 0.45 -10.19
N TYR A 46 29.12 -0.14 -10.10
CA TYR A 46 28.39 -0.23 -8.83
C TYR A 46 28.81 -1.43 -7.96
N LEU A 47 29.43 -2.45 -8.55
CA LEU A 47 29.86 -3.66 -7.83
C LEU A 47 31.30 -3.55 -7.30
N ILE A 48 32.10 -2.60 -7.79
CA ILE A 48 33.51 -2.43 -7.40
C ILE A 48 33.65 -1.68 -6.05
N SER A 49 32.64 -0.93 -5.61
CA SER A 49 32.75 -0.07 -4.42
C SER A 49 32.36 -0.73 -3.08
N ARG A 50 32.02 -2.03 -3.04
CA ARG A 50 31.50 -2.67 -1.80
C ARG A 50 32.07 -4.03 -1.35
N ALA A 51 33.12 -4.58 -1.97
CA ALA A 51 33.84 -5.72 -1.36
C ALA A 51 35.22 -5.96 -2.00
N PRO A 52 36.34 -5.91 -1.25
CA PRO A 52 37.66 -6.30 -1.77
C PRO A 52 37.81 -7.83 -2.01
N ALA A 53 36.88 -8.66 -1.51
CA ALA A 53 36.96 -10.11 -1.61
C ALA A 53 36.48 -10.69 -2.96
N ALA A 54 35.59 -10.00 -3.67
CA ALA A 54 34.97 -10.55 -4.90
C ALA A 54 35.89 -10.50 -6.13
N TYR A 55 36.93 -9.66 -6.11
CA TYR A 55 37.83 -9.47 -7.25
C TYR A 55 38.79 -10.66 -7.47
N GLN A 56 39.16 -11.38 -6.41
CA GLN A 56 40.07 -12.52 -6.50
C GLN A 56 39.41 -13.75 -7.14
N THR A 57 38.14 -14.02 -6.80
CA THR A 57 37.39 -15.18 -7.30
C THR A 57 37.14 -15.12 -8.81
N VAL A 58 36.91 -13.92 -9.35
CA VAL A 58 36.71 -13.73 -10.80
C VAL A 58 38.01 -13.83 -11.58
N ARG A 59 39.14 -13.36 -11.00
CA ARG A 59 40.45 -13.46 -11.65
C ARG A 59 40.93 -14.90 -11.78
N GLN A 60 40.61 -15.75 -10.82
CA GLN A 60 40.94 -17.17 -10.84
C GLN A 60 40.15 -17.95 -11.90
N TRP A 61 38.92 -17.51 -12.21
CA TRP A 61 38.07 -18.13 -13.23
C TRP A 61 38.43 -17.74 -14.66
N VAL A 62 38.98 -16.53 -14.85
CA VAL A 62 39.38 -16.02 -16.19
C VAL A 62 40.83 -16.38 -16.54
N ALA A 63 41.65 -16.77 -15.56
CA ALA A 63 43.07 -17.09 -15.78
C ALA A 63 43.40 -18.58 -15.99
N ALA A 64 42.41 -19.48 -16.01
CA ALA A 64 42.66 -20.90 -16.24
C ALA A 64 42.42 -21.29 -17.71
N PRO A 65 43.46 -21.65 -18.50
CA PRO A 65 43.24 -22.36 -19.75
C PRO A 65 42.89 -23.82 -19.45
N GLY A 66 42.10 -24.42 -20.35
CA GLY A 66 41.45 -25.73 -20.20
C GLY A 66 42.26 -26.82 -19.50
N GLY A 67 41.60 -27.51 -18.58
CA GLY A 67 42.13 -28.66 -17.87
C GLY A 67 41.06 -29.28 -16.98
N GLU A 68 40.44 -30.33 -17.49
CA GLU A 68 39.59 -31.26 -16.76
C GLU A 68 40.39 -31.90 -15.62
N GLN A 69 40.19 -31.47 -14.37
CA GLN A 69 40.71 -32.17 -13.19
C GLN A 69 39.72 -32.14 -12.03
N ALA A 70 39.51 -33.34 -11.49
CA ALA A 70 38.58 -33.72 -10.46
C ALA A 70 38.78 -32.98 -9.12
N LEU A 71 37.67 -32.72 -8.44
CA LEU A 71 37.60 -32.16 -7.08
C LEU A 71 38.24 -33.13 -6.07
N PRO A 72 39.26 -32.73 -5.29
CA PRO A 72 39.53 -33.38 -4.01
C PRO A 72 38.52 -32.85 -2.99
N VAL A 73 37.72 -33.74 -2.41
CA VAL A 73 37.00 -33.48 -1.15
C VAL A 73 38.05 -33.43 -0.04
N GLU A 74 38.55 -32.23 0.24
CA GLU A 74 39.39 -31.98 1.41
C GLU A 74 38.48 -31.65 2.59
N ILE A 75 38.42 -32.58 3.54
CA ILE A 75 37.70 -32.45 4.80
C ILE A 75 38.45 -31.39 5.63
N ALA A 76 37.99 -30.13 5.54
CA ALA A 76 38.48 -29.06 6.38
C ALA A 76 38.13 -29.38 7.84
N THR A 77 39.17 -29.69 8.61
CA THR A 77 39.12 -29.80 10.07
C THR A 77 38.69 -28.46 10.66
N ALA A 78 37.69 -28.49 11.54
CA ALA A 78 37.09 -27.30 12.14
C ALA A 78 38.14 -26.41 12.86
N PRO A 79 38.09 -25.08 12.71
CA PRO A 79 38.87 -24.17 13.55
C PRO A 79 38.37 -24.19 15.01
N PRO A 80 39.25 -23.93 15.99
CA PRO A 80 38.91 -23.97 17.41
C PRO A 80 37.95 -22.84 17.82
N LEU A 81 37.10 -23.17 18.79
CA LEU A 81 36.12 -22.33 19.49
C LEU A 81 36.57 -20.87 19.70
N LEU A 82 35.86 -19.94 19.06
CA LEU A 82 35.77 -18.56 19.54
C LEU A 82 34.79 -18.52 20.74
N PRO A 83 35.03 -17.66 21.75
CA PRO A 83 34.18 -17.54 22.92
C PRO A 83 32.78 -17.05 22.52
N ASP A 84 31.76 -17.58 23.21
CA ASP A 84 30.33 -17.27 23.07
C ASP A 84 30.10 -15.80 22.68
N GLU A 85 29.76 -15.56 21.41
CA GLU A 85 28.94 -14.41 21.09
C GLU A 85 27.64 -14.59 21.87
N PRO A 86 27.17 -13.58 22.64
CA PRO A 86 25.86 -13.67 23.25
C PRO A 86 24.87 -13.90 22.13
N GLN A 87 24.31 -15.10 22.08
CA GLN A 87 23.18 -15.41 21.25
C GLN A 87 22.13 -14.36 21.55
N ALA A 88 21.94 -13.44 20.61
CA ALA A 88 20.73 -12.65 20.51
C ALA A 88 19.59 -13.60 20.11
N SER A 89 19.26 -14.52 21.00
CA SER A 89 18.04 -15.29 21.07
C SER A 89 16.93 -14.34 21.53
N GLY A 90 16.63 -13.37 20.68
CA GLY A 90 15.42 -12.58 20.72
C GLY A 90 14.70 -12.86 19.43
N GLY A 91 13.80 -13.84 19.44
CA GLY A 91 12.94 -14.16 18.30
C GLY A 91 12.29 -12.87 17.79
N GLY A 92 12.70 -12.45 16.60
CA GLY A 92 12.10 -11.34 15.87
C GLY A 92 10.72 -11.74 15.38
N LEU A 93 9.77 -11.90 16.31
CA LEU A 93 8.37 -11.64 16.04
C LEU A 93 8.34 -10.19 15.58
N TRP A 94 8.18 -10.01 14.28
CA TRP A 94 7.99 -8.75 13.57
C TRP A 94 7.42 -7.71 14.53
N ALA A 95 8.29 -6.85 15.05
CA ALA A 95 7.88 -5.80 15.96
C ALA A 95 6.91 -4.96 15.16
N VAL A 96 5.62 -5.12 15.45
CA VAL A 96 4.56 -4.32 14.88
C VAL A 96 4.99 -2.88 15.07
N GLU A 97 5.26 -2.17 13.97
CA GLU A 97 5.86 -0.84 14.03
C GLU A 97 4.87 0.12 14.70
N GLY A 98 5.06 0.34 16.00
CA GLY A 98 4.23 1.20 16.83
C GLY A 98 3.44 0.42 17.90
N PRO A 99 3.08 1.07 19.02
CA PRO A 99 2.31 0.43 20.08
C PRO A 99 0.92 0.02 19.56
N PRO A 100 0.38 -1.16 19.96
CA PRO A 100 -0.99 -1.52 19.66
C PRO A 100 -1.90 -0.44 20.22
N ALA A 101 -2.66 0.21 19.34
CA ALA A 101 -3.45 1.37 19.69
C ALA A 101 -4.88 1.20 19.18
N ARG A 102 -5.84 1.55 20.03
CA ARG A 102 -7.23 1.53 19.62
C ARG A 102 -7.49 2.68 18.64
N LEU A 103 -8.28 2.40 17.60
CA LEU A 103 -8.59 3.38 16.55
C LEU A 103 -9.24 4.65 17.12
N ASP A 104 -10.02 4.53 18.20
CA ASP A 104 -10.68 5.66 18.86
C ASP A 104 -9.71 6.60 19.60
N GLU A 105 -8.57 6.09 20.03
CA GLU A 105 -7.54 6.83 20.76
C GLU A 105 -6.65 7.63 19.81
N ILE A 106 -6.23 7.01 18.70
CA ILE A 106 -5.32 7.61 17.72
C ILE A 106 -6.00 8.67 16.84
N LEU A 107 -7.32 8.63 16.72
CA LEU A 107 -8.11 9.60 15.96
C LEU A 107 -8.61 10.79 16.82
N ARG A 108 -8.02 11.01 18.00
CA ARG A 108 -8.34 12.17 18.84
C ARG A 108 -7.69 13.45 18.30
N PHE A 109 -8.43 14.55 18.37
CA PHE A 109 -7.93 15.88 17.98
C PHE A 109 -7.12 16.59 19.06
N ASP A 110 -6.98 15.99 20.23
CA ASP A 110 -6.23 16.50 21.40
C ASP A 110 -4.82 15.89 21.48
N ILE A 111 -4.19 15.68 20.33
CA ILE A 111 -2.83 15.14 20.22
C ILE A 111 -1.89 16.28 19.87
N THR A 112 -0.73 16.34 20.52
CA THR A 112 0.32 17.31 20.24
C THR A 112 1.44 16.71 19.38
N PRO A 113 2.23 17.53 18.68
CA PRO A 113 3.40 17.04 17.95
C PRO A 113 4.39 16.27 18.83
N GLU A 114 4.60 16.73 20.06
CA GLU A 114 5.52 16.10 21.02
C GLU A 114 5.01 14.71 21.46
N ALA A 115 3.70 14.57 21.64
CA ALA A 115 3.06 13.27 21.91
C ALA A 115 3.24 12.30 20.73
N ILE A 116 3.28 12.79 19.48
CA ILE A 116 3.53 11.94 18.31
C ILE A 116 4.98 11.47 18.27
N VAL A 117 5.93 12.38 18.41
CA VAL A 117 7.35 12.02 18.35
C VAL A 117 7.78 11.09 19.48
N SER A 118 7.16 11.21 20.67
CA SER A 118 7.43 10.31 21.80
C SER A 118 6.74 8.94 21.70
N ARG A 119 5.55 8.87 21.08
CA ARG A 119 4.78 7.63 20.98
C ARG A 119 5.23 6.71 19.85
N TRP A 120 5.63 7.27 18.70
CA TRP A 120 5.97 6.47 17.52
C TRP A 120 7.48 6.38 17.31
N PRO A 121 8.03 5.17 17.10
CA PRO A 121 9.48 4.98 16.91
C PRO A 121 10.01 5.65 15.64
N ARG A 122 9.12 5.88 14.67
CA ARG A 122 9.43 6.53 13.41
C ARG A 122 8.34 7.51 13.03
N VAL A 123 8.74 8.74 12.74
CA VAL A 123 7.85 9.81 12.27
C VAL A 123 8.47 10.47 11.05
N SER A 124 7.69 10.57 9.96
CA SER A 124 8.07 11.35 8.78
C SER A 124 7.44 12.73 8.85
N THR A 125 8.26 13.77 8.79
CA THR A 125 7.85 15.18 8.84
C THR A 125 7.92 15.82 7.45
N GLY A 126 7.35 17.02 7.30
CA GLY A 126 7.50 17.83 6.09
C GLY A 126 6.64 17.36 4.91
N LEU A 127 5.51 16.70 5.17
CA LEU A 127 4.55 16.38 4.12
C LEU A 127 3.90 17.67 3.59
N ALA A 128 3.91 17.82 2.26
CA ALA A 128 3.46 19.02 1.59
C ALA A 128 1.94 19.21 1.70
N ASP A 129 1.53 20.11 2.58
CA ASP A 129 0.30 20.89 2.52
C ASP A 129 0.70 22.34 2.84
N LEU A 130 0.30 23.30 2.00
CA LEU A 130 0.86 24.66 1.95
C LEU A 130 0.82 25.41 3.30
N GLN A 131 -0.10 25.05 4.19
CA GLN A 131 -0.30 25.70 5.48
C GLN A 131 -0.24 24.75 6.68
N LEU A 132 -0.04 23.45 6.44
CA LEU A 132 -0.11 22.44 7.49
C LEU A 132 1.18 21.63 7.59
N MET A 133 1.70 21.51 8.81
CA MET A 133 2.82 20.63 9.10
C MET A 133 2.31 19.20 9.32
N GLY A 134 2.66 18.30 8.40
CA GLY A 134 2.29 16.90 8.47
C GLY A 134 3.29 16.04 9.23
N TYR A 135 2.80 15.20 10.15
CA TYR A 135 3.51 14.12 10.83
C TYR A 135 2.89 12.79 10.45
N ARG A 136 3.60 11.99 9.64
CA ARG A 136 3.16 10.66 9.21
C ARG A 136 3.84 9.57 10.02
N VAL A 137 3.05 8.60 10.47
CA VAL A 137 3.49 7.45 11.26
C VAL A 137 2.96 6.15 10.66
N PRO A 138 3.70 5.03 10.77
CA PRO A 138 3.13 3.72 10.51
C PRO A 138 2.07 3.42 11.57
N LEU A 139 0.99 2.75 11.17
CA LEU A 139 -0.07 2.34 12.06
C LEU A 139 -0.47 0.90 11.76
N VAL A 140 -0.45 0.07 12.81
CA VAL A 140 -1.05 -1.26 12.82
C VAL A 140 -1.81 -1.39 14.14
N THR A 141 -3.12 -1.64 14.10
CA THR A 141 -3.93 -1.73 15.33
C THR A 141 -3.87 -3.11 15.98
N GLY A 142 -3.55 -4.15 15.20
CA GLY A 142 -3.47 -5.54 15.65
C GLY A 142 -3.29 -6.51 14.48
N SER A 143 -3.57 -7.79 14.70
CA SER A 143 -3.40 -8.87 13.71
C SER A 143 -4.73 -9.56 13.31
N GLY A 144 -5.87 -9.09 13.82
CA GLY A 144 -7.19 -9.58 13.49
C GLY A 144 -7.71 -9.02 12.16
N GLN A 145 -8.76 -9.64 11.61
CA GLN A 145 -9.33 -9.21 10.32
C GLN A 145 -9.91 -7.80 10.36
N ALA A 146 -10.44 -7.37 11.51
CA ALA A 146 -10.96 -6.03 11.70
C ALA A 146 -9.88 -4.97 12.02
N ASP A 147 -8.62 -5.38 12.15
CA ASP A 147 -7.51 -4.48 12.41
C ASP A 147 -7.08 -3.72 11.14
N LEU A 148 -6.61 -2.50 11.36
CA LEU A 148 -6.15 -1.60 10.31
C LEU A 148 -4.64 -1.63 10.23
N ALA A 149 -4.12 -1.71 9.02
CA ALA A 149 -2.69 -1.58 8.74
C ALA A 149 -2.46 -0.50 7.67
N GLY A 150 -1.51 0.40 7.91
CA GLY A 150 -1.18 1.44 6.94
C GLY A 150 -0.40 2.60 7.55
N SER A 151 -0.79 3.81 7.18
CA SER A 151 -0.16 5.03 7.65
C SER A 151 -1.19 6.06 8.10
N LEU A 152 -0.87 6.74 9.18
CA LEU A 152 -1.65 7.81 9.77
C LEU A 152 -0.86 9.12 9.66
N THR A 153 -1.51 10.19 9.23
CA THR A 153 -0.90 11.51 9.10
C THR A 153 -1.70 12.52 9.90
N TYR A 154 -1.01 13.23 10.80
CA TYR A 154 -1.54 14.33 11.59
C TYR A 154 -1.08 15.65 10.98
N TYR A 155 -2.02 16.56 10.72
CA TYR A 155 -1.74 17.87 10.14
C TYR A 155 -2.01 18.97 11.15
N PHE A 156 -0.97 19.72 11.48
CA PHE A 156 -1.01 20.82 12.43
C PHE A 156 -0.94 22.17 11.72
N ASP A 157 -1.65 23.16 12.23
CA ASP A 157 -1.45 24.55 11.78
C ASP A 157 -0.21 25.19 12.43
N GLN A 158 0.06 26.44 12.07
CA GLN A 158 1.13 27.25 12.64
C GLN A 158 1.04 27.46 14.16
N HIS A 159 -0.15 27.29 14.76
CA HIS A 159 -0.38 27.39 16.20
C HIS A 159 -0.22 26.03 16.92
N ARG A 160 0.31 25.01 16.22
CA ARG A 160 0.43 23.63 16.70
C ARG A 160 -0.92 23.00 17.07
N GLN A 161 -1.99 23.45 16.43
CA GLN A 161 -3.33 22.89 16.62
C GLN A 161 -3.60 21.83 15.54
N LEU A 162 -4.02 20.64 15.96
CA LEU A 162 -4.34 19.54 15.04
C LEU A 162 -5.60 19.88 14.23
N ARG A 163 -5.46 20.07 12.92
CA ARG A 163 -6.57 20.47 12.03
C ARG A 163 -7.15 19.30 11.25
N ARG A 164 -6.33 18.32 10.89
CA ARG A 164 -6.75 17.20 10.05
C ARG A 164 -6.01 15.92 10.42
N ILE A 165 -6.72 14.82 10.37
CA ILE A 165 -6.18 13.46 10.52
C ILE A 165 -6.50 12.70 9.24
N MET A 166 -5.48 12.07 8.66
CA MET A 166 -5.63 11.24 7.46
C MET A 166 -5.11 9.85 7.71
N PHE A 167 -5.92 8.82 7.46
CA PHE A 167 -5.49 7.44 7.45
C PHE A 167 -5.55 6.88 6.03
N LYS A 168 -4.48 6.18 5.63
CA LYS A 168 -4.38 5.42 4.38
C LYS A 168 -3.87 4.03 4.70
N GLY A 169 -4.65 3.01 4.40
CA GLY A 169 -4.27 1.63 4.73
C GLY A 169 -5.26 0.61 4.21
N THR A 170 -5.24 -0.57 4.83
CA THR A 170 -6.10 -1.71 4.50
C THR A 170 -6.70 -2.33 5.75
N THR A 171 -7.81 -3.05 5.54
CA THR A 171 -8.44 -3.92 6.56
C THR A 171 -9.05 -5.16 5.88
N GLY A 172 -9.21 -6.23 6.65
CA GLY A 172 -9.94 -7.43 6.23
C GLY A 172 -11.45 -7.33 6.44
N ASP A 173 -11.87 -6.57 7.45
CA ASP A 173 -13.26 -6.39 7.84
C ASP A 173 -13.54 -4.92 8.24
N LEU A 174 -14.76 -4.47 7.97
CA LEU A 174 -15.19 -3.08 8.17
C LEU A 174 -15.83 -2.83 9.53
N ALA A 175 -16.01 -3.87 10.36
CA ALA A 175 -16.70 -3.76 11.65
C ALA A 175 -16.11 -2.67 12.56
N ALA A 176 -14.79 -2.68 12.77
CA ALA A 176 -14.11 -1.68 13.61
C ALA A 176 -14.18 -0.27 13.01
N LEU A 177 -14.03 -0.17 11.69
CA LEU A 177 -14.07 1.11 10.98
C LEU A 177 -15.46 1.75 11.04
N ARG A 178 -16.54 0.97 10.91
CA ARG A 178 -17.92 1.48 10.98
C ARG A 178 -18.22 2.23 12.28
N GLY A 179 -17.78 1.69 13.42
CA GLY A 179 -17.98 2.36 14.71
C GLY A 179 -17.32 3.75 14.75
N VAL A 180 -16.15 3.87 14.16
CA VAL A 180 -15.43 5.14 14.04
C VAL A 180 -16.10 6.10 13.06
N LEU A 181 -16.55 5.62 11.91
CA LEU A 181 -17.28 6.44 10.94
C LEU A 181 -18.56 7.03 11.57
N SER A 182 -19.32 6.21 12.30
CA SER A 182 -20.53 6.65 13.00
C SER A 182 -20.23 7.70 14.08
N ARG A 183 -19.12 7.57 14.82
CA ARG A 183 -18.71 8.57 15.82
C ARG A 183 -18.43 9.95 15.20
N PHE A 184 -17.87 9.98 14.00
CA PHE A 184 -17.65 11.23 13.27
C PHE A 184 -18.89 11.74 12.52
N GLY A 185 -20.05 11.11 12.70
CA GLY A 185 -21.28 11.49 12.01
C GLY A 185 -21.21 11.26 10.50
N MET A 186 -20.34 10.37 10.03
CA MET A 186 -20.21 10.08 8.61
C MET A 186 -21.36 9.20 8.14
N VAL A 187 -22.03 9.66 7.09
CA VAL A 187 -23.15 8.95 6.46
C VAL A 187 -22.75 8.41 5.10
N HIS A 188 -23.26 7.23 4.76
CA HIS A 188 -23.01 6.62 3.46
C HIS A 188 -23.62 7.46 2.33
N ARG A 189 -22.84 7.67 1.27
CA ARG A 189 -23.25 8.35 0.05
C ARG A 189 -23.32 7.33 -1.10
N PRO A 190 -24.46 7.23 -1.79
CA PRO A 190 -24.55 6.36 -2.95
C PRO A 190 -23.57 6.83 -4.03
N THR A 191 -22.90 5.87 -4.66
CA THR A 191 -21.98 6.08 -5.78
C THR A 191 -22.29 5.07 -6.88
N ASN A 192 -21.84 5.36 -8.10
CA ASN A 192 -22.04 4.51 -9.26
C ASN A 192 -20.98 3.39 -9.40
N ASP A 193 -19.98 3.37 -8.52
CA ASP A 193 -18.93 2.34 -8.48
C ASP A 193 -19.28 1.31 -7.38
N PRO A 194 -19.63 0.06 -7.72
CA PRO A 194 -20.00 -0.96 -6.74
C PRO A 194 -18.83 -1.41 -5.85
N ALA A 195 -17.59 -1.17 -6.26
CA ALA A 195 -16.41 -1.50 -5.47
C ALA A 195 -16.01 -0.36 -4.52
N LEU A 196 -16.68 0.79 -4.56
CA LEU A 196 -16.36 1.96 -3.76
C LEU A 196 -17.53 2.29 -2.82
N MET A 197 -17.25 2.40 -1.53
CA MET A 197 -18.16 2.97 -0.55
C MET A 197 -17.62 4.32 -0.12
N VAL A 198 -18.46 5.34 -0.18
CA VAL A 198 -18.12 6.71 0.23
C VAL A 198 -18.95 7.09 1.44
N PHE A 199 -18.30 7.61 2.46
CA PHE A 199 -18.94 8.18 3.64
C PHE A 199 -18.50 9.62 3.81
N GLU A 200 -19.44 10.50 4.14
CA GLU A 200 -19.18 11.92 4.31
C GLU A 200 -19.77 12.41 5.63
N ALA A 201 -19.02 13.23 6.35
CA ALA A 201 -19.51 14.04 7.45
C ALA A 201 -19.60 15.50 6.99
N ARG A 202 -20.64 16.20 7.46
CA ARG A 202 -20.78 17.64 7.26
C ARG A 202 -20.71 18.35 8.59
N SER A 203 -20.09 19.53 8.58
CA SER A 203 -20.12 20.44 9.71
C SER A 203 -21.50 21.11 9.82
N PRO A 204 -21.83 21.71 10.98
CA PRO A 204 -23.05 22.50 11.13
C PRO A 204 -23.20 23.61 10.07
N GLU A 205 -22.08 24.16 9.59
CA GLU A 205 -22.02 25.19 8.55
C GLU A 205 -22.18 24.62 7.12
N GLY A 206 -22.44 23.32 6.98
CA GLY A 206 -22.68 22.65 5.70
C GLY A 206 -21.42 22.30 4.91
N LYS A 207 -20.22 22.56 5.44
CA LYS A 207 -18.95 22.17 4.81
C LYS A 207 -18.66 20.69 5.05
N THR A 208 -17.91 20.05 4.15
CA THR A 208 -17.49 18.65 4.37
C THR A 208 -16.41 18.64 5.46
N SER A 209 -16.70 18.02 6.60
CA SER A 209 -15.78 17.90 7.75
C SER A 209 -15.09 16.54 7.81
N GLY A 210 -15.51 15.58 7.00
CA GLY A 210 -14.87 14.28 6.95
C GLY A 210 -15.30 13.47 5.74
N LEU A 211 -14.41 12.59 5.29
CA LEU A 211 -14.57 11.78 4.10
C LEU A 211 -13.86 10.44 4.30
N ALA A 212 -14.60 9.35 4.16
CA ALA A 212 -14.03 8.02 4.07
C ALA A 212 -14.35 7.41 2.71
N ARG A 213 -13.32 6.92 2.03
CA ARG A 213 -13.43 6.11 0.82
C ARG A 213 -12.91 4.72 1.15
N ILE A 214 -13.76 3.73 0.98
CA ILE A 214 -13.44 2.33 1.20
C ILE A 214 -13.62 1.62 -0.13
N ARG A 215 -12.53 1.06 -0.66
CA ARG A 215 -12.55 0.33 -1.92
C ARG A 215 -12.31 -1.15 -1.65
N THR A 216 -13.13 -2.02 -2.24
CA THR A 216 -12.86 -3.46 -2.24
C THR A 216 -11.66 -3.75 -3.14
N ALA A 217 -10.71 -4.56 -2.67
CA ALA A 217 -9.55 -4.96 -3.45
C ALA A 217 -9.99 -5.63 -4.78
N PRO A 218 -9.30 -5.37 -5.90
CA PRO A 218 -9.67 -5.94 -7.19
C PRO A 218 -9.55 -7.46 -7.23
N VAL A 219 -8.70 -8.04 -6.37
CA VAL A 219 -8.52 -9.48 -6.19
C VAL A 219 -8.45 -9.77 -4.70
N ILE A 220 -9.34 -10.63 -4.20
CA ILE A 220 -9.32 -11.10 -2.81
C ILE A 220 -8.62 -12.46 -2.78
N GLN A 221 -7.50 -12.54 -2.08
CA GLN A 221 -6.75 -13.78 -1.91
C GLN A 221 -7.05 -14.38 -0.54
N ALA A 222 -7.28 -15.70 -0.48
CA ALA A 222 -7.46 -16.40 0.81
C ALA A 222 -6.19 -16.31 1.70
N ALA A 223 -5.02 -16.20 1.07
CA ALA A 223 -3.73 -16.06 1.75
C ALA A 223 -3.51 -14.68 2.39
N ASP A 224 -4.30 -13.66 2.03
CA ASP A 224 -4.18 -12.29 2.55
C ASP A 224 -5.53 -11.77 3.06
N PRO A 225 -5.99 -12.26 4.23
CA PRO A 225 -7.28 -11.88 4.77
C PRO A 225 -7.34 -10.43 5.29
N LEU A 226 -6.19 -9.75 5.45
CA LEU A 226 -6.11 -8.39 6.01
C LEU A 226 -6.16 -7.28 4.94
N ARG A 227 -6.12 -7.64 3.65
CA ARG A 227 -6.09 -6.68 2.52
C ARG A 227 -7.30 -6.82 1.60
N ARG A 228 -8.48 -7.00 2.19
CA ARG A 228 -9.75 -7.08 1.43
C ARG A 228 -10.28 -5.71 1.05
N TYR A 229 -10.02 -4.71 1.87
CA TYR A 229 -10.48 -3.34 1.68
C TYR A 229 -9.30 -2.38 1.76
N GLU A 230 -9.22 -1.46 0.82
CA GLU A 230 -8.40 -0.25 0.89
C GLU A 230 -9.22 0.86 1.53
N VAL A 231 -8.63 1.54 2.50
CA VAL A 231 -9.30 2.58 3.29
C VAL A 231 -8.52 3.87 3.16
N HIS A 232 -9.23 4.93 2.77
CA HIS A 232 -8.75 6.30 2.84
C HIS A 232 -9.74 7.12 3.66
N LEU A 233 -9.33 7.50 4.86
CA LEU A 233 -10.12 8.29 5.80
C LEU A 233 -9.46 9.66 5.97
N VAL A 234 -10.25 10.71 5.87
CA VAL A 234 -9.88 12.09 6.16
C VAL A 234 -10.90 12.64 7.14
N VAL A 235 -10.42 13.19 8.25
CA VAL A 235 -11.28 13.84 9.24
C VAL A 235 -10.68 15.20 9.55
N ASP A 236 -11.49 16.24 9.42
CA ASP A 236 -11.16 17.59 9.84
C ASP A 236 -11.64 17.84 11.26
N ARG A 237 -10.95 18.72 11.97
CA ARG A 237 -11.33 19.11 13.33
C ARG A 237 -12.74 19.73 13.27
N PRO A 238 -13.68 19.28 14.13
CA PRO A 238 -14.99 19.92 14.20
C PRO A 238 -14.81 21.39 14.65
N THR A 239 -15.33 22.31 13.84
CA THR A 239 -15.53 23.70 14.25
C THR A 239 -16.78 23.75 15.10
N GLY A 240 -16.62 24.01 16.40
CA GLY A 240 -17.73 24.27 17.32
C GLY A 240 -18.11 25.74 17.35
#